data_AF-A0A9X5XAY0-F1
#
_entry.id   AF-A0A9X5XAY0-F1
#
_cell.length_a   1.000
_cell.length_b   1.000
_cell.length_c   1.000
_cell.angle_alpha   90.00
_cell.angle_beta   90.00
_cell.angle_gamma   90.00
#
_symmetry.space_group_name_H-M   'P 1'
#
loop_
_entity.id
_entity.type
_entity.pdbx_description
1 polymer ?
#
loop_
_entity_poly.entity_id
_entity_poly.type
_entity_poly.pdbx_seq_one_letter_code
_entity_poly.pdbx_strand_id
1 'polypeptide(L)' 'GLERERVGNTLGDVHYDKFAQMLGGYGEEVRDPADIGPALRRARESGKPSLINVWVDPDAYAPGTMNQTMYK' A
#
# COMPACT_ATOMS: atom_id res chain seq x y z
N GLY A 1 -26.12 2.75 -8.84
CA GLY A 1 -25.45 4.00 -9.22
C GLY A 1 -24.09 4.00 -8.58
N LEU A 2 -23.05 4.37 -9.34
CA LEU A 2 -21.63 4.44 -8.93
C LEU A 2 -21.42 5.05 -7.52
N GLU A 3 -22.35 5.88 -7.06
CA GLU A 3 -22.41 6.50 -5.74
C GLU A 3 -22.43 5.52 -4.53
N ARG A 4 -22.77 4.24 -4.72
CA ARG A 4 -22.87 3.25 -3.62
C ARG A 4 -21.77 2.20 -3.58
N GLU A 5 -20.83 2.21 -4.53
CA GLU A 5 -19.88 1.10 -4.74
C GLU A 5 -18.76 1.05 -3.68
N ARG A 6 -18.53 2.17 -2.99
CA ARG A 6 -17.42 2.36 -2.03
C ARG A 6 -17.87 2.86 -0.65
N VAL A 7 -19.14 2.67 -0.31
CA VAL A 7 -19.68 3.09 1.00
C VAL A 7 -19.26 2.10 2.09
N GLY A 8 -18.46 2.56 3.05
CA GLY A 8 -18.03 1.75 4.21
C GLY A 8 -16.90 0.75 3.95
N ASN A 9 -16.29 0.76 2.76
CA ASN A 9 -15.15 -0.12 2.42
C ASN A 9 -13.86 0.64 2.06
N THR A 10 -13.95 1.96 1.81
CA THR A 10 -12.81 2.76 1.35
C THR A 10 -12.21 3.53 2.50
N LEU A 11 -10.92 3.36 2.69
CA LEU A 11 -10.12 4.20 3.59
C LEU A 11 -9.49 5.32 2.75
N GLY A 12 -9.39 6.52 3.33
CA GLY A 12 -8.70 7.64 2.70
C GLY A 12 -7.19 7.44 2.64
N ASP A 13 -6.50 8.42 2.06
CA ASP A 13 -5.05 8.43 1.94
C ASP A 13 -4.39 8.56 3.32
N VAL A 14 -3.65 7.52 3.73
CA VAL A 14 -2.94 7.47 5.02
C VAL A 14 -1.45 7.28 4.80
N HIS A 15 -0.65 8.20 5.36
CA HIS A 15 0.81 8.13 5.34
C HIS A 15 1.34 7.24 6.49
N TYR A 16 1.23 5.92 6.31
CA TYR A 16 1.66 4.95 7.32
C TYR A 16 3.16 4.99 7.62
N ASP A 17 3.98 5.45 6.68
CA ASP A 17 5.41 5.68 6.86
C ASP A 17 5.68 6.70 7.98
N LYS A 18 4.87 7.77 8.05
CA LYS A 18 4.98 8.78 9.11
C LYS A 18 4.62 8.21 10.46
N PHE A 19 3.62 7.34 10.51
CA PHE A 19 3.27 6.64 11.74
C PHE A 19 4.44 5.79 12.27
N ALA A 20 5.11 5.03 11.38
CA ALA A 20 6.29 4.26 11.76
C ALA A 20 7.45 5.15 12.24
N GLN A 21 7.68 6.30 11.59
CA GLN A 21 8.69 7.28 12.00
C GLN A 21 8.37 7.87 13.39
N MET A 22 7.11 8.19 13.68
CA MET A 22 6.67 8.72 14.97
C MET A 22 6.91 7.75 16.13
N LEU A 23 6.84 6.45 15.87
CA LEU A 23 7.14 5.40 16.85
C LEU A 23 8.65 5.09 16.98
N GLY A 24 9.51 5.85 16.29
CA GLY A 24 10.96 5.66 16.30
C GLY A 24 11.47 4.57 15.34
N GLY A 25 10.58 3.99 14.54
CA GLY A 25 10.91 3.02 13.50
C GLY A 25 11.42 3.66 12.21
N TYR A 26 11.64 2.81 11.21
CA TYR A 26 11.88 3.23 9.83
C TYR A 26 10.54 3.28 9.09
N GLY A 27 10.28 4.38 8.38
CA GLY A 27 9.11 4.53 7.53
C GLY A 27 9.53 5.10 6.20
N GLU A 28 9.04 4.52 5.11
CA GLU A 28 9.28 5.01 3.75
C GLU A 28 8.04 4.81 2.89
N GLU A 29 7.78 5.77 2.00
CA GLU A 29 6.70 5.73 1.02
C GLU A 29 7.24 5.37 -0.36
N VAL A 30 6.56 4.47 -1.08
CA VAL A 30 6.92 4.03 -2.44
C VAL A 30 5.73 4.25 -3.38
N ARG A 31 5.96 4.98 -4.47
CA ARG A 31 4.97 5.23 -5.54
C ARG A 31 5.35 4.61 -6.88
N ASP A 32 6.64 4.40 -7.11
CA ASP A 32 7.14 3.71 -8.31
C ASP A 32 7.42 2.23 -7.96
N PRO A 33 6.87 1.27 -8.72
CA PRO A 33 7.19 -0.15 -8.54
C PRO A 33 8.70 -0.46 -8.58
N ALA A 34 9.49 0.29 -9.35
CA ALA A 34 10.94 0.12 -9.44
C ALA A 34 11.65 0.38 -8.10
N ASP A 35 11.04 1.17 -7.22
CA ASP A 35 11.61 1.56 -5.93
C ASP A 35 11.34 0.55 -4.80
N ILE A 36 10.46 -0.43 -5.01
CA ILE A 36 10.12 -1.44 -3.98
C ILE A 36 11.37 -2.20 -3.51
N GLY A 37 12.15 -2.73 -4.46
CA GLY A 37 13.39 -3.46 -4.14
C GLY A 37 14.44 -2.61 -3.43
N PRO A 38 14.78 -1.42 -3.95
CA PRO A 38 15.62 -0.44 -3.24
C PRO A 38 15.13 -0.06 -1.84
N ALA A 39 13.83 0.21 -1.65
CA ALA A 39 13.25 0.59 -0.36
C ALA A 39 13.38 -0.54 0.68
N LEU A 40 13.12 -1.78 0.27
CA LEU A 40 13.31 -2.94 1.14
C LEU A 40 14.77 -3.12 1.59
N ARG A 41 15.74 -2.81 0.72
CA ARG A 41 17.17 -2.84 1.10
C ARG A 41 17.50 -1.76 2.13
N ARG A 42 17.08 -0.51 1.90
CA ARG A 42 17.27 0.60 2.85
C ARG A 42 16.63 0.32 4.21
N ALA A 43 15.40 -0.21 4.22
CA ALA A 43 14.70 -0.62 5.44
C ALA A 43 15.49 -1.68 6.21
N ARG A 44 16.00 -2.71 5.52
CA ARG A 44 16.81 -3.75 6.14
C ARG A 44 18.13 -3.21 6.71
N GLU A 45 18.79 -2.31 5.99
CA GLU A 45 20.03 -1.65 6.43
C GLU A 45 19.80 -0.70 7.62
N SER A 46 18.58 -0.19 7.80
CA SER A 46 18.25 0.71 8.92
C SER A 46 18.40 0.06 10.30
N GLY A 47 18.32 -1.27 10.39
CA GLY A 47 18.35 -2.02 11.65
C GLY A 47 17.15 -1.76 12.57
N LYS A 48 16.10 -1.10 12.08
CA LYS A 48 14.90 -0.72 12.86
C LYS A 48 13.69 -1.55 12.45
N PRO A 49 12.67 -1.69 13.34
CA PRO A 49 11.32 -2.03 12.91
C PRO A 49 10.90 -1.09 11.77
N SER A 50 10.54 -1.66 10.63
CA SER A 50 10.40 -0.93 9.37
C SER A 50 9.01 -1.09 8.77
N LEU A 51 8.46 -0.01 8.22
CA LEU A 51 7.23 0.00 7.44
C LEU A 51 7.50 0.65 6.08
N ILE A 52 7.14 -0.06 5.00
CA ILE A 52 7.14 0.48 3.64
C ILE A 52 5.68 0.67 3.20
N ASN A 53 5.28 1.91 2.97
CA ASN A 53 3.95 2.26 2.47
C ASN A 53 3.96 2.27 0.94
N VAL A 54 3.45 1.21 0.31
CA VAL A 54 3.41 1.09 -1.16
C VAL A 54 2.05 1.53 -1.66
N TRP A 55 2.03 2.56 -2.51
CA TRP A 55 0.81 3.00 -3.17
C TRP A 55 0.46 2.05 -4.31
N VAL A 56 -0.80 1.62 -4.33
CA VAL A 56 -1.36 0.73 -5.34
C VAL A 56 -2.56 1.39 -6.00
N ASP A 57 -2.82 1.01 -7.24
CA ASP A 57 -4.03 1.43 -7.95
C ASP A 57 -5.26 0.73 -7.31
N PRO A 58 -6.24 1.49 -6.76
CA PRO A 58 -7.43 0.93 -6.13
C PRO A 58 -8.39 0.23 -7.12
N ASP A 59 -8.21 0.44 -8.42
CA ASP A 59 -9.01 -0.19 -9.48
C ASP A 59 -8.29 -1.42 -10.07
N ALA A 60 -7.05 -1.69 -9.65
CA ALA A 60 -6.30 -2.86 -10.08
C ALA A 60 -6.62 -4.09 -9.22
N TYR A 61 -7.23 -5.10 -9.85
CA TYR A 61 -7.56 -6.38 -9.21
C TYR A 61 -6.65 -7.50 -9.71
N ALA A 62 -6.39 -8.48 -8.83
CA ALA A 62 -5.66 -9.68 -9.21
C ALA A 62 -6.44 -10.47 -10.30
N PRO A 63 -5.75 -11.10 -11.27
CA PRO A 63 -6.39 -11.86 -12.34
C PRO A 63 -7.34 -12.97 -11.82
N GLY A 64 -7.00 -13.57 -10.68
CA GLY A 64 -7.84 -14.58 -10.02
C GLY A 64 -9.17 -14.03 -9.52
N THR A 65 -9.21 -12.77 -9.06
CA THR A 65 -10.43 -12.08 -8.61
C THR A 65 -11.34 -11.74 -9.79
N MET A 66 -10.75 -11.29 -10.91
CA MET A 66 -11.48 -10.95 -12.14
C MET A 66 -12.16 -12.15 -12.79
N ASN A 67 -11.60 -13.36 -12.64
CA ASN A 67 -12.16 -14.58 -13.22
C ASN A 67 -13.28 -15.21 -12.38
N GLN A 68 -13.62 -14.67 -11.21
CA GLN A 68 -14.73 -15.17 -10.41
C GLN A 68 -16.07 -14.68 -10.98
N THR A 69 -17.08 -15.56 -10.96
CA THR A 69 -18.43 -15.33 -11.54
C THR A 69 -19.13 -14.07 -11.03
N MET A 70 -18.68 -13.51 -9.90
CA MET A 70 -19.21 -12.27 -9.32
C MET A 70 -18.84 -11.00 -10.13
N TYR A 71 -17.82 -11.06 -11.00
CA TYR A 71 -17.33 -9.93 -11.80
C TYR A 71 -17.46 -10.16 -13.32
N LYS A 72 -18.21 -11.18 -13.75
CA LYS A 72 -18.48 -11.50 -15.15
C LYS A 72 -19.78 -10.91 -15.65
#